data_AF-Q58536-F1
#
_entry.id   AF-Q58536-F1
#
_cell.length_a   1.000
_cell.length_b   1.000
_cell.length_c   1.000
_cell.angle_alpha   90.00
_cell.angle_beta   90.00
_cell.angle_gamma   90.00
#
_symmetry.space_group_name_H-M   'P 1'
#
loop_
_entity.id
_entity.type
_entity.pdbx_description
1 polymer ?
#
loop_
_entity_poly.entity_id
_entity_poly.type
_entity_poly.pdbx_seq_one_letter_code
_entity_poly.pdbx_strand_id
1 'polypeptide(L)'
;MVIIMDEKAKLMRCIIERILDEYNKGKTLDKKRIEQIKAECLRIHRIGIGHPSNSEILQYATEEEKKILIPILRKKPVRTISGVAVVAVMTSPEKCPHGKCIFCPGGVGSVFGDVPQSYTGREPATMRGLMFNFDPYLQTKARIEQLEKVGHPTNKIELIIMGGTFPARDIEYQDWFIKRCLDAMNGVDASSLEEAQKINETAEHRCVALCIETRPDYCGEKEINQMLKLGATRVELGVQTIYNEILEFCKRGHTVEDTIKATQLLKDSGLKVSYHLMPGMPGSDMEMDKKMFKEIFENPDFKPDMVKIYPCLVIEGTELYEMWKRGEYKPYREEEAIEIISYAKSIMPKWVRTSRIQRDIPATVIVDGVKKSNLGELVYKYMEKHGIKCKCIRCREVGHVMYKKGIMPDIEHIKLCREEYEASGGTEIFLSYEDVKNDILIAFLRLREPYKPFRKEIDDNTMLVRQLHVCGQEKPLTKDLKEITWQHKGYGRKLLEEAERIAKEEFGKKKILVTSGIGVREYYRKLGYERVGAYMGKYLE
;
A
#
# COMPACT_ATOMS: atom_id res chain seq x y z
N MET A 1 -14.94 -24.60 -33.07
CA MET A 1 -14.66 -24.06 -31.70
C MET A 1 -14.43 -25.17 -30.67
N VAL A 2 -15.24 -26.24 -30.66
CA VAL A 2 -15.12 -27.35 -29.67
C VAL A 2 -13.78 -28.10 -29.74
N ILE A 3 -13.27 -28.39 -30.95
CA ILE A 3 -11.98 -29.12 -31.14
C ILE A 3 -10.79 -28.33 -30.56
N ILE A 4 -10.78 -27.00 -30.71
CA ILE A 4 -9.69 -26.13 -30.23
C ILE A 4 -9.69 -26.02 -28.70
N MET A 5 -10.88 -26.08 -28.06
CA MET A 5 -10.99 -26.07 -26.60
C MET A 5 -10.43 -27.35 -25.97
N ASP A 6 -10.68 -28.51 -26.60
CA ASP A 6 -10.20 -29.80 -26.09
C ASP A 6 -8.67 -29.92 -26.21
N GLU A 7 -8.08 -29.47 -27.31
CA GLU A 7 -6.62 -29.44 -27.45
C GLU A 7 -5.95 -28.48 -26.46
N LYS A 8 -6.53 -27.30 -26.23
CA LYS A 8 -6.03 -26.37 -25.21
C LYS A 8 -6.06 -27.00 -23.82
N ALA A 9 -7.14 -27.70 -23.47
CA ALA A 9 -7.25 -28.39 -22.19
C ALA A 9 -6.16 -29.46 -22.02
N LYS A 10 -5.91 -30.28 -23.06
CA LYS A 10 -4.84 -31.29 -23.07
C LYS A 10 -3.46 -30.67 -22.88
N LEU A 11 -3.17 -29.56 -23.55
CA LEU A 11 -1.92 -28.82 -23.36
C LEU A 11 -1.75 -28.32 -21.92
N MET A 12 -2.79 -27.73 -21.33
CA MET A 12 -2.71 -27.23 -19.95
C MET A 12 -2.51 -28.38 -18.96
N ARG A 13 -3.19 -29.51 -19.14
CA ARG A 13 -3.01 -30.71 -18.32
C ARG A 13 -1.61 -31.32 -18.45
N CYS A 14 -1.04 -31.41 -19.67
CA CYS A 14 0.36 -31.81 -19.87
C CYS A 14 1.32 -30.96 -19.04
N ILE A 15 1.13 -29.64 -19.06
CA ILE A 15 1.98 -28.70 -18.34
C ILE A 15 1.84 -28.92 -16.83
N ILE A 16 0.61 -29.03 -16.33
CA ILE A 16 0.32 -29.30 -14.91
C ILE A 16 1.00 -30.60 -14.46
N GLU A 17 0.77 -31.69 -15.17
CA GLU A 17 1.26 -33.02 -14.82
C GLU A 17 2.79 -33.06 -14.80
N ARG A 18 3.46 -32.41 -15.75
CA ARG A 18 4.93 -32.31 -15.74
C ARG A 18 5.48 -31.48 -14.60
N ILE A 19 4.82 -30.35 -14.27
CA ILE A 19 5.24 -29.55 -13.12
C ILE A 19 5.09 -30.36 -11.84
N LEU A 20 3.98 -31.08 -11.67
CA LEU A 20 3.74 -31.94 -10.50
C LEU A 20 4.71 -33.11 -10.43
N ASP A 21 5.02 -33.77 -11.55
CA ASP A 21 6.01 -34.84 -11.62
C ASP A 21 7.41 -34.36 -11.20
N GLU A 22 7.85 -33.20 -11.72
CA GLU A 22 9.14 -32.62 -11.32
C GLU A 22 9.16 -32.17 -9.86
N TYR A 23 8.06 -31.61 -9.36
CA TYR A 23 7.90 -31.23 -7.96
C TYR A 23 7.98 -32.45 -7.03
N ASN A 24 7.28 -33.53 -7.36
CA ASN A 24 7.28 -34.78 -6.59
C ASN A 24 8.67 -35.46 -6.61
N LYS A 25 9.46 -35.24 -7.67
CA LYS A 25 10.86 -35.67 -7.76
C LYS A 25 11.84 -34.77 -7.00
N GLY A 26 11.36 -33.71 -6.33
CA GLY A 26 12.19 -32.78 -5.57
C GLY A 26 13.06 -31.87 -6.44
N LYS A 27 12.74 -31.70 -7.73
CA LYS A 27 13.50 -30.80 -8.60
C LYS A 27 13.19 -29.34 -8.28
N THR A 28 14.19 -28.47 -8.41
CA THR A 28 14.00 -27.03 -8.30
C THR A 28 13.24 -26.50 -9.52
N LEU A 29 12.06 -25.94 -9.29
CA LEU A 29 11.20 -25.36 -10.32
C LEU A 29 11.33 -23.84 -10.32
N ASP A 30 12.37 -23.35 -10.97
CA ASP A 30 12.55 -21.92 -11.18
C ASP A 30 11.76 -21.40 -12.40
N LYS A 31 11.76 -20.08 -12.58
CA LYS A 31 11.03 -19.45 -13.68
C LYS A 31 11.50 -19.94 -15.06
N LYS A 32 12.79 -20.27 -15.21
CA LYS A 32 13.36 -20.75 -16.47
C LYS A 32 12.88 -22.17 -16.76
N ARG A 33 12.88 -23.07 -15.77
CA ARG A 33 12.42 -24.44 -15.91
C ARG A 33 10.93 -24.50 -16.23
N ILE A 34 10.13 -23.63 -15.62
CA ILE A 34 8.70 -23.54 -15.91
C ILE A 34 8.44 -23.16 -17.38
N GLU A 35 9.16 -22.18 -17.93
CA GLU A 35 9.03 -21.84 -19.35
C GLU A 35 9.54 -22.98 -20.27
N GLN A 36 10.55 -23.75 -19.85
CA GLN A 36 10.98 -24.94 -20.60
C GLN A 36 9.88 -26.01 -20.64
N ILE A 37 9.26 -26.33 -19.49
CA ILE A 37 8.16 -27.31 -19.43
C ILE A 37 7.02 -26.90 -20.37
N LYS A 38 6.65 -25.62 -20.37
CA LYS A 38 5.63 -25.09 -21.29
C LYS A 38 6.02 -25.30 -22.75
N ALA A 39 7.24 -24.91 -23.11
CA ALA A 39 7.74 -25.06 -24.48
C ALA A 39 7.78 -26.53 -24.92
N GLU A 40 8.17 -27.44 -24.04
CA GLU A 40 8.19 -28.88 -24.32
C GLU A 40 6.76 -29.44 -24.55
N CYS A 41 5.79 -29.12 -23.69
CA CYS A 41 4.39 -29.53 -23.91
C CYS A 41 3.78 -28.90 -25.18
N LEU A 42 4.11 -27.64 -25.49
CA LEU A 42 3.70 -26.99 -26.73
C LEU A 42 4.17 -27.76 -27.97
N ARG A 43 5.42 -28.26 -27.97
CA ARG A 43 5.95 -29.08 -29.07
C ARG A 43 5.22 -30.42 -29.19
N ILE A 44 4.87 -31.04 -28.07
CA ILE A 44 4.16 -32.33 -28.04
C ILE A 44 2.77 -32.18 -28.66
N HIS A 45 2.02 -31.15 -28.26
CA HIS A 45 0.65 -30.98 -28.71
C HIS A 45 0.51 -30.23 -30.05
N ARG A 46 1.60 -29.65 -30.60
CA ARG A 46 1.66 -28.96 -31.90
C ARG A 46 0.57 -27.90 -32.12
N ILE A 47 0.07 -27.31 -31.06
CA ILE A 47 -1.05 -26.37 -31.16
C ILE A 47 -0.51 -24.98 -31.46
N GLY A 48 -1.03 -24.32 -32.50
CA GLY A 48 -0.69 -22.95 -32.88
C GLY A 48 -1.22 -21.86 -31.94
N ILE A 49 -1.48 -22.19 -30.68
CA ILE A 49 -1.85 -21.19 -29.67
C ILE A 49 -0.57 -20.57 -29.08
N GLY A 50 -0.64 -19.28 -28.76
CA GLY A 50 0.44 -18.56 -28.08
C GLY A 50 0.83 -19.21 -26.75
N HIS A 51 2.00 -18.83 -26.23
CA HIS A 51 2.55 -19.41 -25.01
C HIS A 51 1.57 -19.29 -23.82
N PRO A 52 1.18 -20.40 -23.17
CA PRO A 52 0.27 -20.39 -22.03
C PRO A 52 0.75 -19.47 -20.91
N SER A 53 -0.15 -18.59 -20.47
CA SER A 53 0.09 -17.83 -19.25
C SER A 53 -0.04 -18.71 -18.01
N ASN A 54 0.64 -18.34 -16.93
CA ASN A 54 0.54 -19.06 -15.65
C ASN A 54 -0.90 -19.09 -15.10
N SER A 55 -1.69 -18.05 -15.35
CA SER A 55 -3.10 -18.04 -14.94
C SER A 55 -3.94 -19.01 -15.75
N GLU A 56 -3.70 -19.11 -17.06
CA GLU A 56 -4.40 -20.11 -17.88
C GLU A 56 -4.08 -21.52 -17.39
N ILE A 57 -2.82 -21.81 -17.06
CA ILE A 57 -2.45 -23.13 -16.49
C ILE A 57 -3.23 -23.39 -15.19
N LEU A 58 -3.24 -22.42 -14.26
CA LEU A 58 -3.94 -22.56 -12.97
C LEU A 58 -5.46 -22.77 -13.10
N GLN A 59 -6.09 -22.32 -14.20
CA GLN A 59 -7.53 -22.53 -14.43
C GLN A 59 -7.91 -23.99 -14.71
N TYR A 60 -6.97 -24.82 -15.16
CA TYR A 60 -7.19 -26.25 -15.46
C TYR A 60 -6.65 -27.17 -14.36
N ALA A 61 -6.14 -26.60 -13.26
CA ALA A 61 -5.70 -27.33 -12.09
C ALA A 61 -6.89 -27.59 -11.15
N THR A 62 -6.92 -28.77 -10.54
CA THR A 62 -7.85 -29.08 -9.45
C THR A 62 -7.49 -28.28 -8.20
N GLU A 63 -8.40 -28.19 -7.23
CA GLU A 63 -8.11 -27.48 -5.96
C GLU A 63 -6.94 -28.11 -5.19
N GLU A 64 -6.76 -29.44 -5.27
CA GLU A 64 -5.62 -30.14 -4.67
C GLU A 64 -4.31 -29.75 -5.35
N GLU A 65 -4.29 -29.71 -6.68
CA GLU A 65 -3.11 -29.35 -7.48
C GLU A 65 -2.76 -27.86 -7.30
N LYS A 66 -3.76 -26.98 -7.18
CA LYS A 66 -3.54 -25.54 -6.94
C LYS A 66 -2.74 -25.29 -5.66
N LYS A 67 -2.89 -26.12 -4.62
CA LYS A 67 -2.09 -26.00 -3.37
C LYS A 67 -0.59 -26.09 -3.65
N ILE A 68 -0.18 -26.92 -4.62
CA ILE A 68 1.22 -27.12 -5.03
C ILE A 68 1.63 -26.10 -6.10
N LEU A 69 0.76 -25.87 -7.09
CA LEU A 69 1.07 -25.06 -8.26
C LEU A 69 1.12 -23.55 -7.96
N ILE A 70 0.27 -23.04 -7.06
CA ILE A 70 0.21 -21.60 -6.78
C ILE A 70 1.57 -21.07 -6.28
N PRO A 71 2.24 -21.66 -5.28
CA PRO A 71 3.59 -21.22 -4.87
C PRO A 71 4.60 -21.14 -6.02
N ILE A 72 4.51 -22.05 -6.99
CA ILE A 72 5.45 -22.18 -8.12
C ILE A 72 5.10 -21.18 -9.25
N LEU A 73 3.81 -21.06 -9.57
CA LEU A 73 3.33 -20.33 -10.75
C LEU A 73 2.91 -18.88 -10.44
N ARG A 74 2.71 -18.51 -9.17
CA ARG A 74 2.27 -17.16 -8.78
C ARG A 74 3.29 -16.10 -9.24
N LYS A 75 2.83 -15.20 -10.10
CA LYS A 75 3.66 -14.09 -10.58
C LYS A 75 3.71 -12.97 -9.54
N LYS A 76 4.92 -12.44 -9.27
CA LYS A 76 5.14 -11.31 -8.36
C LYS A 76 4.60 -11.59 -6.93
N PRO A 77 5.13 -12.60 -6.22
CA PRO A 77 4.66 -12.99 -4.88
C PRO A 77 4.69 -11.83 -3.87
N VAL A 78 5.60 -10.88 -4.05
CA VAL A 78 5.69 -9.61 -3.30
C VAL A 78 4.39 -8.79 -3.26
N ARG A 79 3.41 -9.06 -4.15
CA ARG A 79 2.11 -8.37 -4.17
C ARG A 79 1.20 -8.71 -3.00
N THR A 80 1.34 -9.90 -2.42
CA THR A 80 0.52 -10.37 -1.29
C THR A 80 1.37 -10.97 -0.18
N ILE A 81 2.67 -10.66 -0.15
CA ILE A 81 3.60 -11.21 0.85
C ILE A 81 3.25 -10.75 2.27
N SER A 82 2.60 -9.59 2.39
CA SER A 82 2.03 -9.08 3.64
C SER A 82 0.73 -9.75 4.07
N GLY A 83 0.19 -10.68 3.25
CA GLY A 83 -1.11 -11.31 3.50
C GLY A 83 -2.33 -10.46 3.11
N VAL A 84 -2.14 -9.34 2.40
CA VAL A 84 -3.23 -8.42 1.99
C VAL A 84 -3.16 -8.15 0.49
N ALA A 85 -4.28 -8.27 -0.20
CA ALA A 85 -4.46 -7.90 -1.60
C ALA A 85 -4.68 -6.40 -1.75
N VAL A 86 -3.86 -5.74 -2.56
CA VAL A 86 -4.06 -4.32 -2.88
C VAL A 86 -4.98 -4.16 -4.09
N VAL A 87 -6.13 -3.53 -3.85
CA VAL A 87 -7.12 -3.15 -4.85
C VAL A 87 -7.13 -1.64 -4.97
N ALA A 88 -6.51 -1.13 -6.04
CA ALA A 88 -6.43 0.30 -6.30
C ALA A 88 -7.43 0.67 -7.40
N VAL A 89 -8.30 1.64 -7.12
CA VAL A 89 -9.38 2.10 -7.99
C VAL A 89 -9.25 3.59 -8.26
N MET A 90 -9.63 4.02 -9.46
CA MET A 90 -9.61 5.43 -9.87
C MET A 90 -10.98 6.04 -9.72
N THR A 91 -11.01 7.24 -9.15
CA THR A 91 -12.18 8.11 -9.16
C THR A 91 -12.40 8.71 -10.54
N SER A 92 -13.60 9.22 -10.81
CA SER A 92 -13.88 9.98 -12.03
C SER A 92 -12.99 11.24 -12.12
N PRO A 93 -12.54 11.62 -13.32
CA PRO A 93 -11.85 12.89 -13.53
C PRO A 93 -12.68 14.08 -13.04
N GLU A 94 -12.07 14.98 -12.28
CA GLU A 94 -12.70 16.20 -11.76
C GLU A 94 -11.67 17.32 -11.74
N LYS A 95 -12.00 18.59 -12.00
CA LYS A 95 -10.95 19.63 -11.96
C LYS A 95 -10.37 19.80 -10.55
N CYS A 96 -9.05 20.00 -10.46
CA CYS A 96 -8.43 20.38 -9.19
C CYS A 96 -8.93 21.78 -8.79
N PRO A 97 -9.39 22.00 -7.55
CA PRO A 97 -9.97 23.29 -7.18
C PRO A 97 -9.02 24.49 -7.27
N HIS A 98 -7.70 24.29 -7.07
CA HIS A 98 -6.70 25.35 -7.20
C HIS A 98 -6.15 25.54 -8.62
N GLY A 99 -6.56 24.72 -9.59
CA GLY A 99 -5.98 24.68 -10.93
C GLY A 99 -4.96 23.56 -11.14
N LYS A 100 -4.00 23.79 -12.05
CA LYS A 100 -3.05 22.76 -12.54
C LYS A 100 -1.63 23.05 -12.04
N CYS A 101 -1.04 22.12 -11.30
CA CYS A 101 0.38 22.20 -10.92
C CYS A 101 1.28 22.03 -12.15
N ILE A 102 2.46 22.63 -12.16
CA ILE A 102 3.33 22.67 -13.35
C ILE A 102 3.75 21.29 -13.86
N PHE A 103 3.84 20.29 -12.97
CA PHE A 103 4.26 18.92 -13.28
C PHE A 103 3.10 17.92 -13.40
N CYS A 104 1.85 18.35 -13.23
CA CYS A 104 0.69 17.46 -13.21
C CYS A 104 0.27 17.10 -14.66
N PRO A 105 0.42 15.85 -15.13
CA PRO A 105 0.14 15.51 -16.53
C PRO A 105 -1.35 15.41 -16.86
N GLY A 106 -2.14 14.91 -15.93
CA GLY A 106 -3.55 14.58 -16.13
C GLY A 106 -4.54 15.71 -15.86
N GLY A 107 -5.79 15.30 -15.70
CA GLY A 107 -6.95 16.16 -15.48
C GLY A 107 -7.87 16.24 -16.69
N VAL A 108 -9.08 16.74 -16.45
CA VAL A 108 -10.08 17.01 -17.49
C VAL A 108 -9.48 17.93 -18.57
N GLY A 109 -9.59 17.52 -19.83
CA GLY A 109 -9.02 18.24 -20.98
C GLY A 109 -7.49 18.19 -21.09
N SER A 110 -6.81 17.23 -20.46
CA SER A 110 -5.37 17.06 -20.64
C SER A 110 -5.01 16.52 -22.03
N VAL A 111 -3.72 16.52 -22.38
CA VAL A 111 -3.22 15.89 -23.63
C VAL A 111 -3.49 14.38 -23.67
N PHE A 112 -3.82 13.77 -22.52
CA PHE A 112 -4.18 12.37 -22.39
C PHE A 112 -5.71 12.14 -22.35
N GLY A 113 -6.51 13.18 -22.62
CA GLY A 113 -7.96 13.17 -22.48
C GLY A 113 -8.40 13.39 -21.04
N ASP A 114 -9.63 12.99 -20.72
CA ASP A 114 -10.21 13.09 -19.39
C ASP A 114 -9.73 11.95 -18.50
N VAL A 115 -8.68 12.24 -17.72
CA VAL A 115 -8.05 11.31 -16.79
C VAL A 115 -7.95 11.95 -15.39
N PRO A 116 -7.91 11.15 -14.32
CA PRO A 116 -7.73 11.68 -12.96
C PRO A 116 -6.43 12.49 -12.80
N GLN A 117 -6.43 13.43 -11.87
CA GLN A 117 -5.27 14.31 -11.62
C GLN A 117 -4.02 13.49 -11.31
N SER A 118 -2.89 13.96 -11.81
CA SER A 118 -1.56 13.34 -11.66
C SER A 118 -1.33 12.05 -12.47
N TYR A 119 -2.32 11.55 -13.20
CA TYR A 119 -2.24 10.32 -13.99
C TYR A 119 -2.32 10.60 -15.50
N THR A 120 -1.78 9.67 -16.31
CA THR A 120 -1.66 9.83 -17.78
C THR A 120 -2.64 8.97 -18.57
N GLY A 121 -3.50 8.19 -17.90
CA GLY A 121 -4.38 7.23 -18.55
C GLY A 121 -3.70 5.93 -18.97
N ARG A 122 -2.36 5.86 -18.87
CA ARG A 122 -1.56 4.71 -19.30
C ARG A 122 -1.11 3.82 -18.16
N GLU A 123 -1.35 4.22 -16.91
CA GLU A 123 -1.06 3.40 -15.73
C GLU A 123 -2.06 2.24 -15.63
N PRO A 124 -1.67 1.06 -15.10
CA PRO A 124 -2.56 -0.12 -15.05
C PRO A 124 -3.86 0.07 -14.27
N ALA A 125 -3.90 1.00 -13.32
CA ALA A 125 -5.13 1.35 -12.60
C ALA A 125 -5.97 2.35 -13.38
N THR A 126 -5.37 3.39 -13.96
CA THR A 126 -6.06 4.37 -14.81
C THR A 126 -6.66 3.73 -16.05
N MET A 127 -5.94 2.83 -16.73
CA MET A 127 -6.47 2.07 -17.87
C MET A 127 -7.71 1.24 -17.48
N ARG A 128 -7.73 0.67 -16.27
CA ARG A 128 -8.92 -0.05 -15.77
C ARG A 128 -10.05 0.90 -15.42
N GLY A 129 -9.73 2.08 -14.87
CA GLY A 129 -10.68 3.17 -14.68
C GLY A 129 -11.35 3.55 -16.01
N LEU A 130 -10.56 3.90 -17.03
CA LEU A 130 -11.04 4.24 -18.37
C LEU A 130 -11.89 3.13 -18.98
N MET A 131 -11.43 1.87 -18.93
CA MET A 131 -12.15 0.71 -19.48
C MET A 131 -13.53 0.50 -18.85
N PHE A 132 -13.70 0.88 -17.59
CA PHE A 132 -14.97 0.74 -16.86
C PHE A 132 -15.65 2.08 -16.60
N ASN A 133 -15.31 3.14 -17.35
CA ASN A 133 -15.87 4.49 -17.16
C ASN A 133 -15.85 4.98 -15.70
N PHE A 134 -14.78 4.63 -14.99
CA PHE A 134 -14.56 4.95 -13.58
C PHE A 134 -15.62 4.38 -12.62
N ASP A 135 -16.36 3.35 -13.02
CA ASP A 135 -17.32 2.67 -12.16
C ASP A 135 -16.59 1.98 -10.97
N PRO A 136 -16.90 2.34 -9.71
CA PRO A 136 -16.25 1.79 -8.52
C PRO A 136 -16.47 0.29 -8.29
N TYR A 137 -17.64 -0.23 -8.67
CA TYR A 137 -17.99 -1.65 -8.52
C TYR A 137 -17.21 -2.48 -9.54
N LEU A 138 -17.27 -2.11 -10.81
CA LEU A 138 -16.61 -2.84 -11.90
C LEU A 138 -15.08 -2.84 -11.76
N GLN A 139 -14.49 -1.70 -11.38
CA GLN A 139 -13.05 -1.61 -11.13
C GLN A 139 -12.61 -2.55 -9.99
N THR A 140 -13.35 -2.55 -8.87
CA THR A 140 -13.07 -3.40 -7.71
C THR A 140 -13.21 -4.88 -8.08
N LYS A 141 -14.35 -5.27 -8.65
CA LYS A 141 -14.64 -6.65 -9.05
C LYS A 141 -13.60 -7.19 -10.02
N ALA A 142 -13.31 -6.45 -11.10
CA ALA A 142 -12.32 -6.87 -12.09
C ALA A 142 -10.92 -7.03 -11.50
N ARG A 143 -10.56 -6.21 -10.50
CA ARG A 143 -9.25 -6.31 -9.84
C ARG A 143 -9.17 -7.52 -8.90
N ILE A 144 -10.23 -7.84 -8.18
CA ILE A 144 -10.34 -9.04 -7.34
C ILE A 144 -10.21 -10.30 -8.22
N GLU A 145 -11.04 -10.41 -9.25
CA GLU A 145 -11.00 -11.55 -10.18
C GLU A 145 -9.64 -11.70 -10.86
N GLN A 146 -8.99 -10.58 -11.22
CA GLN A 146 -7.64 -10.61 -11.78
C GLN A 146 -6.63 -11.23 -10.80
N LEU A 147 -6.71 -10.89 -9.52
CA LEU A 147 -5.82 -11.41 -8.49
C LEU A 147 -6.05 -12.90 -8.25
N GLU A 148 -7.31 -13.34 -8.21
CA GLU A 148 -7.67 -14.75 -8.06
C GLU A 148 -7.21 -15.61 -9.24
N LYS A 149 -7.38 -15.10 -10.47
CA LYS A 149 -6.91 -15.78 -11.70
C LYS A 149 -5.40 -16.04 -11.68
N VAL A 150 -4.60 -15.24 -10.97
CA VAL A 150 -3.16 -15.47 -10.79
C VAL A 150 -2.79 -16.07 -9.43
N GLY A 151 -3.77 -16.63 -8.71
CA GLY A 151 -3.58 -17.38 -7.46
C GLY A 151 -3.19 -16.52 -6.26
N HIS A 152 -3.54 -15.23 -6.25
CA HIS A 152 -3.36 -14.37 -5.08
C HIS A 152 -4.60 -14.45 -4.17
N PRO A 153 -4.43 -14.55 -2.84
CA PRO A 153 -5.55 -14.51 -1.91
C PRO A 153 -6.19 -13.11 -1.92
N THR A 154 -7.52 -13.06 -1.89
CA THR A 154 -8.36 -11.86 -1.92
C THR A 154 -9.27 -11.76 -0.70
N ASN A 155 -9.08 -12.61 0.31
CA ASN A 155 -9.86 -12.61 1.54
C ASN A 155 -9.62 -11.38 2.42
N LYS A 156 -8.45 -10.75 2.31
CA LYS A 156 -8.08 -9.49 2.96
C LYS A 156 -7.67 -8.48 1.90
N ILE A 157 -8.40 -7.38 1.81
CA ILE A 157 -8.20 -6.32 0.82
C ILE A 157 -7.81 -5.00 1.49
N GLU A 158 -6.77 -4.38 0.95
CA GLU A 158 -6.49 -2.96 1.11
C GLU A 158 -7.04 -2.22 -0.12
N LEU A 159 -8.09 -1.44 0.09
CA LEU A 159 -8.67 -0.56 -0.92
C LEU A 159 -7.90 0.76 -0.97
N ILE A 160 -7.46 1.18 -2.15
CA ILE A 160 -6.77 2.46 -2.36
C ILE A 160 -7.58 3.29 -3.35
N ILE A 161 -8.03 4.46 -2.89
CA ILE A 161 -8.75 5.44 -3.69
C ILE A 161 -7.75 6.43 -4.28
N MET A 162 -7.60 6.38 -5.59
CA MET A 162 -6.65 7.22 -6.33
C MET A 162 -7.35 8.33 -7.11
N GLY A 163 -6.62 9.42 -7.31
CA GLY A 163 -7.05 10.64 -8.01
C GLY A 163 -6.63 11.93 -7.30
N GLY A 164 -6.24 11.84 -6.02
CA GLY A 164 -5.68 12.95 -5.22
C GLY A 164 -6.67 14.05 -4.80
N THR A 165 -7.88 14.07 -5.36
CA THR A 165 -8.92 15.08 -5.08
C THR A 165 -10.19 14.47 -4.49
N PHE A 166 -10.16 13.20 -4.08
CA PHE A 166 -11.36 12.50 -3.62
C PHE A 166 -12.06 13.18 -2.43
N PRO A 167 -11.35 13.66 -1.39
CA PRO A 167 -12.01 14.39 -0.29
C PRO A 167 -12.63 15.72 -0.68
N ALA A 168 -12.25 16.30 -1.83
CA ALA A 168 -12.83 17.54 -2.35
C ALA A 168 -14.12 17.30 -3.17
N ARG A 169 -14.50 16.05 -3.44
CA ARG A 169 -15.74 15.71 -4.16
C ARG A 169 -16.95 15.86 -3.26
N ASP A 170 -18.13 15.95 -3.85
CA ASP A 170 -19.38 15.94 -3.09
C ASP A 170 -19.52 14.69 -2.22
N ILE A 171 -20.07 14.87 -1.02
CA ILE A 171 -20.20 13.78 -0.03
C ILE A 171 -21.02 12.62 -0.60
N GLU A 172 -22.05 12.90 -1.41
CA GLU A 172 -22.87 11.88 -2.07
C GLU A 172 -22.03 11.01 -3.02
N TYR A 173 -21.16 11.63 -3.82
CA TYR A 173 -20.23 10.90 -4.68
C TYR A 173 -19.26 10.06 -3.85
N GLN A 174 -18.70 10.62 -2.78
CA GLN A 174 -17.78 9.88 -1.91
C GLN A 174 -18.43 8.65 -1.29
N ASP A 175 -19.64 8.80 -0.73
CA ASP A 175 -20.40 7.74 -0.09
C ASP A 175 -20.77 6.65 -1.10
N TRP A 176 -21.33 7.05 -2.25
CA TRP A 176 -21.66 6.13 -3.34
C TRP A 176 -20.44 5.36 -3.81
N PHE A 177 -19.30 6.04 -4.03
CA PHE A 177 -18.11 5.43 -4.58
C PHE A 177 -17.57 4.33 -3.65
N ILE A 178 -17.43 4.61 -2.35
CA ILE A 178 -16.98 3.63 -1.38
C ILE A 178 -18.00 2.51 -1.19
N LYS A 179 -19.29 2.83 -1.12
CA LYS A 179 -20.36 1.84 -1.02
C LYS A 179 -20.27 0.82 -2.16
N ARG A 180 -20.15 1.29 -3.41
CA ARG A 180 -20.06 0.41 -4.58
C ARG A 180 -18.78 -0.42 -4.63
N CYS A 181 -17.65 0.10 -4.15
CA CYS A 181 -16.46 -0.72 -3.95
C CYS A 181 -16.71 -1.85 -2.93
N LEU A 182 -17.38 -1.55 -1.81
CA LEU A 182 -17.73 -2.55 -0.81
C LEU A 182 -18.75 -3.56 -1.34
N ASP A 183 -19.76 -3.12 -2.10
CA ASP A 183 -20.74 -4.02 -2.73
C ASP A 183 -20.04 -5.04 -3.65
N ALA A 184 -19.00 -4.63 -4.40
CA ALA A 184 -18.20 -5.54 -5.22
C ALA A 184 -17.40 -6.55 -4.38
N MET A 185 -16.98 -6.19 -3.17
CA MET A 185 -16.32 -7.10 -2.22
C MET A 185 -17.33 -8.01 -1.51
N ASN A 186 -18.54 -7.52 -1.27
CA ASN A 186 -19.61 -8.23 -0.58
C ASN A 186 -20.32 -9.23 -1.49
N GLY A 187 -20.31 -8.99 -2.81
CA GLY A 187 -21.06 -9.77 -3.79
C GLY A 187 -22.57 -9.49 -3.80
N VAL A 188 -23.03 -8.48 -3.05
CA VAL A 188 -24.43 -8.07 -2.93
C VAL A 188 -24.55 -6.55 -2.97
N ASP A 189 -25.67 -6.04 -3.49
CA ASP A 189 -25.96 -4.62 -3.51
C ASP A 189 -26.64 -4.21 -2.20
N ALA A 190 -25.93 -3.44 -1.36
CA ALA A 190 -26.51 -2.89 -0.14
C ALA A 190 -27.45 -1.70 -0.43
N SER A 191 -28.34 -1.34 0.49
CA SER A 191 -29.19 -0.14 0.41
C SER A 191 -28.43 1.15 0.73
N SER A 192 -27.40 1.08 1.58
CA SER A 192 -26.64 2.23 2.07
C SER A 192 -25.15 1.91 2.26
N LEU A 193 -24.33 2.96 2.46
CA LEU A 193 -22.92 2.79 2.81
C LEU A 193 -22.74 2.04 4.13
N GLU A 194 -23.54 2.36 5.15
CA GLU A 194 -23.45 1.73 6.48
C GLU A 194 -23.78 0.23 6.40
N GLU A 195 -24.81 -0.15 5.64
CA GLU A 195 -25.14 -1.55 5.41
C GLU A 195 -24.01 -2.27 4.65
N ALA A 196 -23.48 -1.65 3.58
CA ALA A 196 -22.35 -2.22 2.85
C ALA A 196 -21.14 -2.46 3.76
N GLN A 197 -20.84 -1.53 4.67
CA GLN A 197 -19.80 -1.70 5.68
C GLN A 197 -20.11 -2.85 6.63
N LYS A 198 -21.34 -2.94 7.14
CA LYS A 198 -21.75 -3.99 8.09
C LYS A 198 -21.66 -5.39 7.49
N ILE A 199 -22.09 -5.56 6.23
CA ILE A 199 -21.93 -6.81 5.49
C ILE A 199 -20.44 -7.15 5.32
N ASN A 200 -19.61 -6.15 5.00
CA ASN A 200 -18.19 -6.36 4.73
C ASN A 200 -17.37 -6.81 5.96
N GLU A 201 -17.86 -6.57 7.19
CA GLU A 201 -17.17 -7.03 8.41
C GLU A 201 -16.98 -8.56 8.46
N THR A 202 -17.90 -9.31 7.82
CA THR A 202 -17.88 -10.77 7.78
C THR A 202 -17.81 -11.35 6.36
N ALA A 203 -17.73 -10.51 5.32
CA ALA A 203 -17.65 -10.95 3.92
C ALA A 203 -16.42 -11.83 3.63
N GLU A 204 -16.45 -12.50 2.48
CA GLU A 204 -15.31 -13.27 1.97
C GLU A 204 -14.14 -12.34 1.64
N HIS A 205 -14.40 -11.24 0.92
CA HIS A 205 -13.41 -10.20 0.62
C HIS A 205 -13.50 -9.06 1.62
N ARG A 206 -12.70 -9.12 2.68
CA ARG A 206 -12.77 -8.12 3.77
C ARG A 206 -11.94 -6.89 3.46
N CYS A 207 -12.53 -5.71 3.52
CA CYS A 207 -11.83 -4.43 3.45
C CYS A 207 -11.11 -4.17 4.79
N VAL A 208 -9.89 -4.72 4.92
CA VAL A 208 -9.08 -4.63 6.14
C VAL A 208 -8.33 -3.31 6.26
N ALA A 209 -8.20 -2.57 5.16
CA ALA A 209 -7.64 -1.23 5.13
C ALA A 209 -8.25 -0.42 3.98
N LEU A 210 -8.54 0.84 4.24
CA LEU A 210 -8.90 1.83 3.23
C LEU A 210 -7.88 2.97 3.28
N CYS A 211 -7.25 3.25 2.14
CA CYS A 211 -6.34 4.37 1.91
C CYS A 211 -6.98 5.39 0.97
N ILE A 212 -7.00 6.66 1.39
CA ILE A 212 -7.47 7.77 0.55
C ILE A 212 -6.27 8.68 0.25
N GLU A 213 -6.01 8.92 -1.03
CA GLU A 213 -5.04 9.92 -1.49
C GLU A 213 -5.68 11.32 -1.50
N THR A 214 -5.02 12.32 -0.92
CA THR A 214 -5.52 13.70 -0.88
C THR A 214 -4.39 14.73 -0.96
N ARG A 215 -4.76 15.98 -1.20
CA ARG A 215 -3.88 17.13 -1.03
C ARG A 215 -3.93 17.61 0.43
N PRO A 216 -2.82 18.17 0.96
CA PRO A 216 -2.77 18.66 2.34
C PRO A 216 -3.88 19.66 2.71
N ASP A 217 -4.24 20.57 1.80
CA ASP A 217 -5.30 21.57 1.96
C ASP A 217 -6.73 20.97 1.97
N TYR A 218 -6.91 19.72 1.55
CA TYR A 218 -8.15 18.95 1.63
C TYR A 218 -8.09 17.87 2.70
N CYS A 219 -7.64 18.28 3.89
CA CYS A 219 -7.47 17.39 5.03
C CYS A 219 -7.79 18.09 6.36
N GLY A 220 -8.82 18.94 6.36
CA GLY A 220 -9.35 19.56 7.58
C GLY A 220 -10.22 18.60 8.39
N GLU A 221 -10.77 19.10 9.50
CA GLU A 221 -11.62 18.32 10.40
C GLU A 221 -12.86 17.73 9.70
N LYS A 222 -13.47 18.51 8.79
CA LYS A 222 -14.64 18.09 8.00
C LYS A 222 -14.30 16.90 7.09
N GLU A 223 -13.21 17.01 6.33
CA GLU A 223 -12.76 15.95 5.42
C GLU A 223 -12.34 14.70 6.21
N ILE A 224 -11.64 14.87 7.34
CA ILE A 224 -11.25 13.75 8.20
C ILE A 224 -12.46 13.03 8.79
N ASN A 225 -13.48 13.76 9.26
CA ASN A 225 -14.74 13.18 9.72
C ASN A 225 -15.40 12.33 8.63
N GLN A 226 -15.44 12.84 7.39
CA GLN A 226 -15.98 12.12 6.26
C GLN A 226 -15.13 10.88 5.94
N MET A 227 -13.80 10.99 5.90
CA MET A 227 -12.92 9.84 5.67
C MET A 227 -13.10 8.74 6.74
N LEU A 228 -13.24 9.11 8.02
CA LEU A 228 -13.54 8.17 9.09
C LEU A 228 -14.91 7.49 8.89
N LYS A 229 -15.94 8.24 8.47
CA LYS A 229 -17.27 7.68 8.13
C LYS A 229 -17.17 6.64 7.02
N LEU A 230 -16.35 6.89 6.00
CA LEU A 230 -16.10 5.96 4.90
C LEU A 230 -15.35 4.68 5.33
N GLY A 231 -14.76 4.67 6.53
CA GLY A 231 -13.95 3.56 7.04
C GLY A 231 -12.47 3.68 6.70
N ALA A 232 -11.98 4.89 6.41
CA ALA A 232 -10.58 5.12 6.11
C ALA A 232 -9.69 4.73 7.30
N THR A 233 -8.53 4.18 6.98
CA THR A 233 -7.53 3.76 7.97
C THR A 233 -6.18 4.43 7.73
N ARG A 234 -5.93 4.88 6.51
CA ARG A 234 -4.73 5.59 6.09
C ARG A 234 -5.10 6.75 5.17
N VAL A 235 -4.38 7.85 5.30
CA VAL A 235 -4.45 8.98 4.37
C VAL A 235 -3.05 9.19 3.79
N GLU A 236 -2.97 9.31 2.46
CA GLU A 236 -1.75 9.68 1.77
C GLU A 236 -1.82 11.14 1.34
N LEU A 237 -0.97 11.96 1.95
CA LEU A 237 -0.83 13.38 1.65
C LEU A 237 0.13 13.58 0.48
N GLY A 238 -0.35 14.30 -0.53
CA GLY A 238 0.43 14.76 -1.67
C GLY A 238 1.38 15.92 -1.32
N VAL A 239 2.28 15.73 -0.34
CA VAL A 239 3.23 16.74 0.17
C VAL A 239 4.18 17.24 -0.90
N GLN A 240 4.80 16.31 -1.63
CA GLN A 240 5.84 16.50 -2.65
C GLN A 240 7.16 17.03 -2.08
N THR A 241 7.13 18.20 -1.46
CA THR A 241 8.27 18.86 -0.81
C THR A 241 7.79 19.63 0.42
N ILE A 242 8.71 19.95 1.32
CA ILE A 242 8.45 20.75 2.54
C ILE A 242 8.87 22.22 2.39
N TYR A 243 9.34 22.63 1.21
CA TYR A 243 9.79 24.01 0.96
C TYR A 243 8.72 24.82 0.23
N ASN A 244 8.17 25.84 0.88
CA ASN A 244 7.11 26.70 0.32
C ASN A 244 7.53 27.37 -1.00
N GLU A 245 8.79 27.80 -1.13
CA GLU A 245 9.31 28.37 -2.38
C GLU A 245 9.13 27.41 -3.57
N ILE A 246 9.43 26.12 -3.39
CA ILE A 246 9.27 25.11 -4.44
C ILE A 246 7.78 24.81 -4.67
N LEU A 247 6.96 24.76 -3.62
CA LEU A 247 5.51 24.54 -3.74
C LEU A 247 4.86 25.67 -4.56
N GLU A 248 5.15 26.92 -4.23
CA GLU A 248 4.66 28.11 -4.91
C GLU A 248 5.15 28.15 -6.36
N PHE A 249 6.45 27.96 -6.58
CA PHE A 249 7.03 27.88 -7.93
C PHE A 249 6.34 26.80 -8.78
N CYS A 250 6.06 25.65 -8.18
CA CYS A 250 5.38 24.55 -8.87
C CYS A 250 3.85 24.70 -8.97
N LYS A 251 3.30 25.86 -8.57
CA LYS A 251 1.86 26.16 -8.53
C LYS A 251 1.08 25.08 -7.79
N ARG A 252 1.61 24.62 -6.65
CA ARG A 252 0.89 23.76 -5.72
C ARG A 252 -0.07 24.63 -4.93
N GLY A 253 -1.35 24.27 -4.88
CA GLY A 253 -2.33 25.01 -4.09
C GLY A 253 -2.31 24.68 -2.59
N HIS A 254 -1.17 24.27 -2.03
CA HIS A 254 -1.01 23.92 -0.62
C HIS A 254 0.37 24.37 -0.13
N THR A 255 0.51 24.66 1.16
CA THR A 255 1.78 25.03 1.81
C THR A 255 2.33 23.91 2.69
N VAL A 256 3.54 24.07 3.21
CA VAL A 256 4.10 23.16 4.22
C VAL A 256 3.28 23.20 5.52
N GLU A 257 2.74 24.36 5.89
CA GLU A 257 1.87 24.51 7.06
C GLU A 257 0.58 23.68 6.93
N ASP A 258 -0.01 23.61 5.72
CA ASP A 258 -1.14 22.70 5.45
C ASP A 258 -0.75 21.25 5.70
N THR A 259 0.47 20.85 5.30
CA THR A 259 0.99 19.50 5.54
C THR A 259 1.16 19.21 7.03
N ILE A 260 1.75 20.15 7.78
CA ILE A 260 1.96 20.01 9.23
C ILE A 260 0.61 19.91 9.94
N LYS A 261 -0.34 20.79 9.61
CA LYS A 261 -1.67 20.80 10.23
C LYS A 261 -2.47 19.55 9.89
N ALA A 262 -2.51 19.14 8.62
CA ALA A 262 -3.17 17.92 8.18
C ALA A 262 -2.61 16.70 8.93
N THR A 263 -1.28 16.60 9.05
CA THR A 263 -0.64 15.51 9.77
C THR A 263 -1.05 15.48 11.23
N GLN A 264 -1.01 16.62 11.95
CA GLN A 264 -1.46 16.67 13.34
C GLN A 264 -2.90 16.20 13.50
N LEU A 265 -3.82 16.72 12.69
CA LEU A 265 -5.23 16.33 12.74
C LEU A 265 -5.44 14.84 12.43
N LEU A 266 -4.73 14.29 11.43
CA LEU A 266 -4.78 12.87 11.09
C LEU A 266 -4.24 11.99 12.22
N LYS A 267 -3.08 12.35 12.79
CA LYS A 267 -2.45 11.65 13.91
C LYS A 267 -3.40 11.59 15.11
N ASP A 268 -3.95 12.74 15.50
CA ASP A 268 -4.89 12.86 16.64
C ASP A 268 -6.29 12.31 16.36
N SER A 269 -6.60 12.00 15.10
CA SER A 269 -7.81 11.24 14.73
C SER A 269 -7.56 9.74 14.64
N GLY A 270 -6.36 9.26 14.98
CA GLY A 270 -5.98 7.85 14.97
C GLY A 270 -5.56 7.29 13.61
N LEU A 271 -5.58 8.10 12.55
CA LEU A 271 -5.31 7.65 11.18
C LEU A 271 -3.81 7.46 10.94
N LYS A 272 -3.47 6.52 10.05
CA LYS A 272 -2.10 6.36 9.51
C LYS A 272 -1.82 7.46 8.50
N VAL A 273 -0.63 8.04 8.54
CA VAL A 273 -0.20 9.14 7.67
C VAL A 273 0.89 8.67 6.72
N SER A 274 0.67 8.86 5.43
CA SER A 274 1.64 8.59 4.37
C SER A 274 1.99 9.87 3.63
N TYR A 275 3.25 10.11 3.34
CA TYR A 275 3.68 11.22 2.49
C TYR A 275 4.10 10.73 1.10
N HIS A 276 3.53 11.34 0.06
CA HIS A 276 4.09 11.27 -1.28
C HIS A 276 5.15 12.37 -1.44
N LEU A 277 6.41 11.99 -1.67
CA LEU A 277 7.56 12.90 -1.74
C LEU A 277 8.24 12.79 -3.11
N MET A 278 8.64 13.92 -3.67
CA MET A 278 9.23 14.01 -5.00
C MET A 278 10.58 14.74 -4.99
N PRO A 279 11.71 14.01 -4.89
CA PRO A 279 13.02 14.60 -5.10
C PRO A 279 13.20 15.09 -6.55
N GLY A 280 14.09 16.05 -6.76
CA GLY A 280 14.43 16.63 -8.06
C GLY A 280 13.33 17.50 -8.65
N MET A 281 12.46 18.10 -7.82
CA MET A 281 11.51 19.14 -8.27
C MET A 281 12.25 20.40 -8.75
N PRO A 282 11.67 21.21 -9.66
CA PRO A 282 12.24 22.49 -10.06
C PRO A 282 12.56 23.39 -8.86
N GLY A 283 13.75 23.98 -8.86
CA GLY A 283 14.26 24.77 -7.73
C GLY A 283 14.92 23.94 -6.61
N SER A 284 14.79 22.61 -6.61
CA SER A 284 15.51 21.73 -5.67
C SER A 284 16.89 21.31 -6.19
N ASP A 285 17.73 20.85 -5.27
CA ASP A 285 19.01 20.19 -5.54
C ASP A 285 19.22 18.99 -4.59
N MET A 286 20.32 18.26 -4.79
CA MET A 286 20.64 17.04 -4.02
C MET A 286 20.75 17.30 -2.51
N GLU A 287 21.39 18.41 -2.12
CA GLU A 287 21.60 18.72 -0.71
C GLU A 287 20.31 19.23 -0.06
N MET A 288 19.50 19.98 -0.80
CA MET A 288 18.16 20.39 -0.37
C MET A 288 17.22 19.19 -0.18
N ASP A 289 17.23 18.23 -1.10
CA ASP A 289 16.44 17.00 -0.97
C ASP A 289 16.93 16.12 0.20
N LYS A 290 18.26 16.01 0.41
CA LYS A 290 18.82 15.31 1.59
C LYS A 290 18.34 15.97 2.89
N LYS A 291 18.41 17.30 2.99
CA LYS A 291 17.90 18.06 4.14
C LYS A 291 16.41 17.81 4.36
N MET A 292 15.60 17.81 3.29
CA MET A 292 14.17 17.51 3.39
C MET A 292 13.91 16.15 4.02
N PHE A 293 14.57 15.09 3.53
CA PHE A 293 14.36 13.75 4.09
C PHE A 293 14.79 13.66 5.56
N LYS A 294 15.92 14.28 5.91
CA LYS A 294 16.38 14.34 7.30
C LYS A 294 15.37 15.05 8.19
N GLU A 295 14.91 16.22 7.77
CA GLU A 295 13.95 17.02 8.52
C GLU A 295 12.62 16.28 8.70
N ILE A 296 12.08 15.63 7.66
CA ILE A 296 10.83 14.86 7.74
C ILE A 296 10.86 13.77 8.83
N PHE A 297 12.02 13.18 9.10
CA PHE A 297 12.16 12.11 10.10
C PHE A 297 12.57 12.62 11.49
N GLU A 298 13.26 13.74 11.56
CA GLU A 298 13.77 14.31 12.81
C GLU A 298 12.82 15.35 13.42
N ASN A 299 12.23 16.22 12.61
CA ASN A 299 11.32 17.29 13.05
C ASN A 299 9.94 16.69 13.45
N PRO A 300 9.46 16.93 14.69
CA PRO A 300 8.17 16.42 15.17
C PRO A 300 6.96 16.89 14.35
N ASP A 301 7.05 17.97 13.59
CA ASP A 301 5.94 18.47 12.75
C ASP A 301 5.53 17.49 11.65
N PHE A 302 6.44 16.59 11.23
CA PHE A 302 6.22 15.67 10.12
C PHE A 302 6.02 14.22 10.58
N LYS A 303 7.12 13.51 10.84
CA LYS A 303 7.19 12.09 11.23
C LYS A 303 6.06 11.18 10.69
N PRO A 304 5.97 11.01 9.35
CA PRO A 304 4.93 10.21 8.71
C PRO A 304 5.18 8.72 8.90
N ASP A 305 4.13 7.92 9.12
CA ASP A 305 4.26 6.46 9.27
C ASP A 305 4.75 5.77 8.00
N MET A 306 4.46 6.38 6.84
CA MET A 306 4.81 5.85 5.55
C MET A 306 5.31 6.93 4.59
N VAL A 307 6.24 6.58 3.70
CA VAL A 307 6.67 7.43 2.58
C VAL A 307 6.60 6.69 1.24
N LYS A 308 6.14 7.40 0.22
CA LYS A 308 6.14 7.00 -1.19
C LYS A 308 7.01 8.00 -1.94
N ILE A 309 8.13 7.52 -2.50
CA ILE A 309 9.19 8.40 -3.04
C ILE A 309 9.32 8.16 -4.54
N TYR A 310 9.11 9.20 -5.34
CA TYR A 310 9.34 9.19 -6.79
C TYR A 310 10.04 10.45 -7.27
N PRO A 311 11.14 10.36 -8.02
CA PRO A 311 11.74 11.55 -8.61
C PRO A 311 10.72 12.26 -9.51
N CYS A 312 10.81 13.60 -9.55
CA CYS A 312 10.06 14.42 -10.48
C CYS A 312 10.42 14.03 -11.93
N LEU A 313 9.42 14.03 -12.82
CA LEU A 313 9.56 13.58 -14.21
C LEU A 313 9.01 14.63 -15.16
N VAL A 314 9.56 14.67 -16.36
CA VAL A 314 9.04 15.49 -17.45
C VAL A 314 8.07 14.65 -18.26
N ILE A 315 6.81 15.08 -18.29
CA ILE A 315 5.72 14.44 -19.04
C ILE A 315 5.14 15.47 -20.01
N GLU A 316 4.84 15.05 -21.23
CA GLU A 316 4.23 15.91 -22.25
C GLU A 316 2.90 16.53 -21.76
N GLY A 317 2.58 17.74 -22.23
CA GLY A 317 1.37 18.47 -21.85
C GLY A 317 1.39 19.10 -20.45
N THR A 318 2.56 19.14 -19.82
CA THR A 318 2.81 19.85 -18.55
C THR A 318 3.54 21.15 -18.79
N GLU A 319 3.39 22.13 -17.91
CA GLU A 319 4.20 23.36 -17.96
C GLU A 319 5.68 23.04 -17.72
N LEU A 320 5.95 22.04 -16.89
CA LEU A 320 7.30 21.50 -16.66
C LEU A 320 7.97 20.99 -17.96
N TYR A 321 7.19 20.44 -18.88
CA TYR A 321 7.68 20.03 -20.20
C TYR A 321 8.08 21.22 -21.06
N GLU A 322 7.34 22.33 -21.01
CA GLU A 322 7.75 23.55 -21.71
C GLU A 322 9.00 24.18 -21.07
N MET A 323 9.09 24.20 -19.74
CA MET A 323 10.31 24.62 -19.04
C MET A 323 11.54 23.77 -19.44
N TRP A 324 11.35 22.45 -19.50
CA TRP A 324 12.40 21.52 -19.95
C TRP A 324 12.82 21.82 -21.40
N LYS A 325 11.87 22.07 -22.31
CA LYS A 325 12.17 22.47 -23.70
C LYS A 325 12.96 23.78 -23.79
N ARG A 326 12.72 24.73 -22.88
CA ARG A 326 13.47 26.00 -22.78
C ARG A 326 14.83 25.84 -22.10
N GLY A 327 15.18 24.66 -21.59
CA GLY A 327 16.43 24.40 -20.87
C GLY A 327 16.43 24.89 -19.42
N GLU A 328 15.28 25.30 -18.88
CA GLU A 328 15.12 25.84 -17.53
C GLU A 328 15.02 24.74 -16.45
N TYR A 329 14.81 23.48 -16.86
CA TYR A 329 14.70 22.35 -15.94
C TYR A 329 15.40 21.11 -16.48
N LYS A 330 16.16 20.44 -15.60
CA LYS A 330 16.77 19.14 -15.85
C LYS A 330 16.36 18.17 -14.75
N PRO A 331 15.51 17.16 -15.04
CA PRO A 331 15.12 16.18 -14.03
C PRO A 331 16.31 15.30 -13.63
N TYR A 332 16.25 14.72 -12.44
CA TYR A 332 17.22 13.71 -12.00
C TYR A 332 17.33 12.55 -12.99
N ARG A 333 18.56 12.13 -13.26
CA ARG A 333 18.84 10.86 -13.94
C ARG A 333 18.81 9.75 -12.91
N GLU A 334 19.11 8.55 -13.39
CA GLU A 334 19.10 7.36 -12.55
C GLU A 334 20.12 7.45 -11.41
N GLU A 335 21.29 8.04 -11.65
CA GLU A 335 22.37 8.12 -10.65
C GLU A 335 21.95 9.00 -9.47
N GLU A 336 21.45 10.20 -9.73
CA GLU A 336 20.96 11.12 -8.71
C GLU A 336 19.74 10.53 -7.97
N ALA A 337 18.81 9.92 -8.71
CA ALA A 337 17.66 9.25 -8.10
C ALA A 337 18.07 8.06 -7.21
N ILE A 338 19.10 7.30 -7.61
CA ILE A 338 19.63 6.21 -6.79
C ILE A 338 20.30 6.76 -5.53
N GLU A 339 21.11 7.80 -5.65
CA GLU A 339 21.81 8.43 -4.53
C GLU A 339 20.80 8.94 -3.50
N ILE A 340 19.85 9.80 -3.91
CA ILE A 340 18.92 10.45 -2.98
C ILE A 340 18.00 9.45 -2.29
N ILE A 341 17.50 8.43 -3.02
CA ILE A 341 16.64 7.41 -2.42
C ILE A 341 17.45 6.50 -1.50
N SER A 342 18.71 6.19 -1.84
CA SER A 342 19.60 5.43 -0.96
C SER A 342 19.91 6.17 0.33
N TYR A 343 20.15 7.49 0.24
CA TYR A 343 20.27 8.37 1.40
C TYR A 343 19.00 8.37 2.25
N ALA A 344 17.83 8.64 1.65
CA ALA A 344 16.57 8.64 2.39
C ALA A 344 16.35 7.31 3.14
N LYS A 345 16.66 6.18 2.51
CA LYS A 345 16.56 4.85 3.14
C LYS A 345 17.60 4.57 4.22
N SER A 346 18.77 5.20 4.17
CA SER A 346 19.83 5.00 5.17
C SER A 346 19.46 5.64 6.51
N ILE A 347 18.75 6.76 6.46
CA ILE A 347 18.31 7.52 7.64
C ILE A 347 16.88 7.19 8.09
N MET A 348 16.11 6.44 7.29
CA MET A 348 14.72 6.07 7.64
C MET A 348 14.65 5.38 9.02
N PRO A 349 13.86 5.94 9.96
CA PRO A 349 13.63 5.32 11.27
C PRO A 349 12.96 3.95 11.18
N LYS A 350 13.06 3.19 12.29
CA LYS A 350 12.50 1.83 12.40
C LYS A 350 10.98 1.79 12.26
N TRP A 351 10.30 2.86 12.67
CA TRP A 351 8.85 3.01 12.63
C TRP A 351 8.33 3.51 11.26
N VAL A 352 9.20 3.90 10.32
CA VAL A 352 8.77 4.31 8.98
C VAL A 352 8.62 3.09 8.08
N ARG A 353 7.51 3.03 7.33
CA ARG A 353 7.35 2.11 6.19
C ARG A 353 7.61 2.87 4.89
N THR A 354 8.17 2.19 3.90
CA THR A 354 8.25 2.75 2.54
C THR A 354 7.43 1.92 1.59
N SER A 355 6.78 2.59 0.63
CA SER A 355 6.17 1.92 -0.51
C SER A 355 7.21 1.24 -1.39
N ARG A 356 6.77 0.39 -2.32
CA ARG A 356 7.68 -0.11 -3.35
C ARG A 356 8.11 1.05 -4.24
N ILE A 357 9.42 1.24 -4.42
CA ILE A 357 9.98 2.21 -5.36
C ILE A 357 9.69 1.74 -6.79
N GLN A 358 8.52 2.12 -7.30
CA GLN A 358 8.06 1.92 -8.67
C GLN A 358 7.06 3.03 -9.00
N ARG A 359 7.26 3.81 -10.06
CA ARG A 359 6.19 4.71 -10.55
C ARG A 359 5.35 3.92 -11.54
N ASP A 360 4.02 4.08 -11.49
CA ASP A 360 3.12 3.36 -12.39
C ASP A 360 3.02 4.00 -13.79
N ILE A 361 3.69 5.15 -14.00
CA ILE A 361 3.79 5.84 -15.30
C ILE A 361 4.67 5.01 -16.25
N PRO A 362 4.16 4.60 -17.43
CA PRO A 362 4.94 3.86 -18.42
C PRO A 362 6.11 4.69 -18.98
N ALA A 363 7.24 4.03 -19.23
CA ALA A 363 8.45 4.66 -19.75
C ALA A 363 8.24 5.39 -21.09
N THR A 364 7.28 4.95 -21.90
CA THR A 364 6.93 5.57 -23.19
C THR A 364 6.27 6.95 -23.05
N VAL A 365 5.72 7.26 -21.87
CA VAL A 365 5.10 8.56 -21.57
C VAL A 365 6.09 9.53 -20.94
N ILE A 366 7.22 9.01 -20.42
CA ILE A 366 8.25 9.82 -19.78
C ILE A 366 9.13 10.45 -20.86
N VAL A 367 8.99 11.76 -21.06
CA VAL A 367 9.83 12.53 -21.98
C VAL A 367 11.26 12.56 -21.45
N ASP A 368 11.42 12.98 -20.19
CA ASP A 368 12.74 13.04 -19.54
C ASP A 368 12.67 12.71 -18.03
N GLY A 369 13.81 12.30 -17.47
CA GLY A 369 13.97 11.80 -16.11
C GLY A 369 14.14 10.27 -16.05
N VAL A 370 13.85 9.66 -14.90
CA VAL A 370 14.06 8.22 -14.68
C VAL A 370 13.03 7.38 -15.44
N LYS A 371 13.46 6.70 -16.51
CA LYS A 371 12.60 5.85 -17.34
C LYS A 371 12.61 4.37 -16.95
N LYS A 372 13.65 3.88 -16.25
CA LYS A 372 13.77 2.46 -15.92
C LYS A 372 12.74 2.05 -14.85
N SER A 373 11.96 1.02 -15.16
CA SER A 373 10.93 0.48 -14.27
C SER A 373 11.45 -0.27 -13.04
N ASN A 374 12.76 -0.52 -12.97
CA ASN A 374 13.41 -1.25 -11.88
C ASN A 374 14.26 -0.37 -10.96
N LEU A 375 13.98 0.95 -10.86
CA LEU A 375 14.69 1.88 -9.96
C LEU A 375 14.86 1.32 -8.54
N GLY A 376 13.81 0.73 -7.96
CA GLY A 376 13.91 0.12 -6.64
C GLY A 376 14.98 -0.98 -6.54
N GLU A 377 15.10 -1.83 -7.56
CA GLU A 377 16.15 -2.85 -7.61
C GLU A 377 17.55 -2.22 -7.68
N LEU A 378 17.70 -1.16 -8.49
CA LEU A 378 18.96 -0.43 -8.62
C LEU A 378 19.37 0.23 -7.29
N VAL A 379 18.43 0.85 -6.59
CA VAL A 379 18.64 1.39 -5.23
C VAL A 379 19.12 0.30 -4.27
N TYR A 380 18.47 -0.88 -4.26
CA TYR A 380 18.89 -1.96 -3.37
C TYR A 380 20.29 -2.48 -3.70
N LYS A 381 20.65 -2.63 -4.98
CA LYS A 381 22.01 -3.03 -5.39
C LYS A 381 23.05 -1.98 -5.02
N TYR A 382 22.73 -0.70 -5.20
CA TYR A 382 23.60 0.40 -4.80
C TYR A 382 23.85 0.40 -3.30
N MET A 383 22.79 0.26 -2.50
CA MET A 383 22.91 0.18 -1.04
C MET A 383 23.77 -1.00 -0.59
N GLU A 384 23.57 -2.18 -1.19
CA GLU A 384 24.38 -3.37 -0.91
C GLU A 384 25.86 -3.15 -1.24
N LYS A 385 26.16 -2.62 -2.44
CA LYS A 385 27.51 -2.30 -2.89
C LYS A 385 28.25 -1.34 -1.93
N HIS A 386 27.53 -0.40 -1.33
CA HIS A 386 28.10 0.61 -0.44
C HIS A 386 27.92 0.29 1.06
N GLY A 387 27.46 -0.91 1.42
CA GLY A 387 27.24 -1.30 2.82
C GLY A 387 26.15 -0.49 3.55
N ILE A 388 25.26 0.18 2.80
CA ILE A 388 24.19 1.01 3.36
C ILE A 388 23.09 0.10 3.91
N LYS A 389 22.87 0.16 5.22
CA LYS A 389 21.77 -0.54 5.90
C LYS A 389 20.52 0.34 5.91
N CYS A 390 19.34 -0.28 5.84
CA CYS A 390 18.05 0.41 5.99
C CYS A 390 17.21 -0.29 7.04
N LYS A 391 16.81 0.47 8.07
CA LYS A 391 16.08 -0.03 9.24
C LYS A 391 14.56 0.13 9.11
N CYS A 392 14.05 0.65 7.99
CA CYS A 392 12.61 0.84 7.81
C CYS A 392 11.82 -0.50 7.83
N ILE A 393 10.53 -0.44 8.17
CA ILE A 393 9.63 -1.60 8.30
C ILE A 393 9.71 -2.54 7.09
N ARG A 394 9.64 -1.99 5.87
CA ARG A 394 9.64 -2.82 4.64
C ARG A 394 10.93 -3.62 4.47
N CYS A 395 12.07 -3.11 4.93
CA CYS A 395 13.35 -3.80 4.79
C CYS A 395 13.54 -4.90 5.84
N ARG A 396 12.77 -4.86 6.93
CA ARG A 396 12.86 -5.77 8.06
C ARG A 396 11.69 -6.75 8.19
N GLU A 397 10.54 -6.46 7.57
CA GLU A 397 9.36 -7.32 7.65
C GLU A 397 9.69 -8.76 7.22
N VAL A 398 9.29 -9.73 8.04
CA VAL A 398 9.67 -11.15 7.90
C VAL A 398 9.48 -11.71 6.49
N GLY A 399 8.35 -11.40 5.84
CA GLY A 399 8.10 -11.85 4.47
C GLY A 399 9.14 -11.34 3.48
N HIS A 400 9.53 -10.07 3.58
CA HIS A 400 10.52 -9.48 2.69
C HIS A 400 11.94 -9.96 2.99
N VAL A 401 12.29 -10.15 4.26
CA VAL A 401 13.58 -10.71 4.66
C VAL A 401 13.71 -12.16 4.19
N MET A 402 12.71 -13.00 4.43
CA MET A 402 12.69 -14.39 3.94
C MET A 402 12.81 -14.43 2.41
N TYR A 403 12.06 -13.59 1.69
CA TYR A 403 12.12 -13.56 0.23
C TYR A 403 13.47 -13.10 -0.32
N LYS A 404 14.08 -12.06 0.27
CA LYS A 404 15.34 -11.49 -0.24
C LYS A 404 16.60 -12.20 0.24
N LYS A 405 16.60 -12.70 1.48
CA LYS A 405 17.79 -13.21 2.15
C LYS A 405 17.69 -14.70 2.49
N GLY A 406 16.51 -15.32 2.40
CA GLY A 406 16.31 -16.72 2.82
C GLY A 406 16.42 -16.94 4.34
N ILE A 407 16.45 -15.86 5.13
CA ILE A 407 16.63 -15.93 6.58
C ILE A 407 15.26 -15.96 7.26
N MET A 408 15.07 -16.94 8.16
CA MET A 408 13.91 -16.99 9.05
C MET A 408 14.23 -16.35 10.41
N PRO A 409 13.25 -15.76 11.11
CA PRO A 409 13.43 -15.29 12.47
C PRO A 409 13.90 -16.41 13.41
N ASP A 410 14.93 -16.10 14.18
CA ASP A 410 15.46 -16.92 15.27
C ASP A 410 14.57 -16.74 16.50
N ILE A 411 13.82 -17.80 16.86
CA ILE A 411 12.77 -17.76 17.88
C ILE A 411 13.32 -17.34 19.26
N GLU A 412 14.54 -17.75 19.58
CA GLU A 412 15.19 -17.46 20.87
C GLU A 412 15.52 -15.97 21.04
N HIS A 413 15.60 -15.24 19.92
CA HIS A 413 15.97 -13.84 19.86
C HIS A 413 14.76 -12.92 19.59
N ILE A 414 13.54 -13.46 19.59
CA ILE A 414 12.33 -12.65 19.44
C ILE A 414 12.03 -11.92 20.74
N LYS A 415 12.07 -10.59 20.70
CA LYS A 415 11.78 -9.71 21.85
C LYS A 415 10.69 -8.71 21.52
N LEU A 416 9.96 -8.29 22.55
CA LEU A 416 9.15 -7.08 22.50
C LEU A 416 10.09 -5.87 22.58
N CYS A 417 10.01 -4.97 21.62
CA CYS A 417 10.76 -3.74 21.55
C CYS A 417 9.80 -2.54 21.57
N ARG A 418 10.29 -1.42 22.10
CA ARG A 418 9.56 -0.15 22.21
C ARG A 418 10.49 0.96 21.74
N GLU A 419 9.97 1.84 20.89
CA GLU A 419 10.62 3.07 20.45
C GLU A 419 9.63 4.22 20.54
N GLU A 420 10.00 5.27 21.25
CA GLU A 420 9.17 6.46 21.46
C GLU A 420 9.73 7.65 20.70
N TYR A 421 8.82 8.49 20.19
CA TYR A 421 9.18 9.73 19.54
C TYR A 421 8.04 10.73 19.62
N GLU A 422 8.41 12.01 19.76
CA GLU A 422 7.47 13.12 19.67
C GLU A 422 7.03 13.31 18.22
N ALA A 423 5.73 13.44 17.97
CA ALA A 423 5.19 13.80 16.67
C ALA A 423 3.89 14.61 16.82
N SER A 424 3.84 15.75 16.14
CA SER A 424 2.68 16.64 16.07
C SER A 424 2.16 17.02 17.46
N GLY A 425 3.07 17.41 18.36
CA GLY A 425 2.81 17.78 19.75
C GLY A 425 2.40 16.64 20.70
N GLY A 426 2.29 15.41 20.22
CA GLY A 426 1.93 14.24 21.01
C GLY A 426 3.03 13.18 21.01
N THR A 427 2.81 12.10 21.74
CA THR A 427 3.78 11.00 21.88
C THR A 427 3.36 9.80 21.05
N GLU A 428 4.25 9.33 20.18
CA GLU A 428 4.08 8.08 19.45
C GLU A 428 4.94 6.99 20.09
N ILE A 429 4.32 5.83 20.32
CA ILE A 429 4.96 4.65 20.88
C ILE A 429 4.86 3.53 19.85
N PHE A 430 5.99 3.16 19.27
CA PHE A 430 6.12 2.07 18.32
C PHE A 430 6.52 0.79 19.06
N LEU A 431 5.53 -0.09 19.27
CA LEU A 431 5.76 -1.42 19.84
C LEU A 431 5.98 -2.43 18.73
N SER A 432 6.90 -3.36 18.91
CA SER A 432 7.19 -4.37 17.90
C SER A 432 7.72 -5.67 18.48
N TYR A 433 7.35 -6.79 17.87
CA TYR A 433 8.08 -8.04 18.04
C TYR A 433 9.14 -8.16 16.96
N GLU A 434 10.41 -8.19 17.36
CA GLU A 434 11.57 -8.25 16.48
C GLU A 434 12.46 -9.43 16.88
N ASP A 435 12.99 -10.17 15.91
CA ASP A 435 14.24 -10.91 16.09
C ASP A 435 15.37 -9.88 16.12
N VAL A 436 15.88 -9.62 17.32
CA VAL A 436 16.88 -8.57 17.55
C VAL A 436 18.28 -8.94 17.06
N LYS A 437 18.55 -10.22 16.81
CA LYS A 437 19.83 -10.71 16.30
C LYS A 437 19.92 -10.50 14.79
N ASN A 438 18.85 -10.84 14.07
CA ASN A 438 18.82 -10.73 12.61
C ASN A 438 18.12 -9.46 12.08
N ASP A 439 17.62 -8.60 12.98
CA ASP A 439 16.86 -7.37 12.68
C ASP A 439 15.63 -7.65 11.80
N ILE A 440 14.84 -8.65 12.20
CA ILE A 440 13.64 -9.10 11.48
C ILE A 440 12.37 -8.72 12.26
N LEU A 441 11.50 -7.96 11.62
CA LEU A 441 10.24 -7.49 12.17
C LEU A 441 9.10 -8.49 11.92
N ILE A 442 8.48 -8.96 13.00
CA ILE A 442 7.40 -9.96 12.98
C ILE A 442 6.03 -9.30 13.09
N ALA A 443 5.88 -8.34 14.00
CA ALA A 443 4.64 -7.61 14.20
C ALA A 443 4.94 -6.25 14.81
N PHE A 444 4.05 -5.28 14.62
CA PHE A 444 4.15 -3.98 15.27
C PHE A 444 2.78 -3.35 15.55
N LEU A 445 2.77 -2.43 16.51
CA LEU A 445 1.64 -1.60 16.89
C LEU A 445 2.09 -0.14 17.02
N ARG A 446 1.25 0.78 16.56
CA ARG A 446 1.42 2.23 16.75
C ARG A 446 0.40 2.71 17.78
N LEU A 447 0.90 3.10 18.95
CA LEU A 447 0.11 3.68 20.03
C LEU A 447 0.43 5.17 20.10
N ARG A 448 -0.57 6.01 20.32
CA ARG A 448 -0.40 7.46 20.40
C ARG A 448 -1.12 8.03 21.61
N GLU A 449 -0.42 8.87 22.35
CA GLU A 449 -1.04 9.88 23.21
C GLU A 449 -1.36 11.11 22.35
N PRO A 450 -2.64 11.44 22.14
CA PRO A 450 -3.02 12.54 21.27
C PRO A 450 -2.68 13.90 21.89
N TYR A 451 -2.49 14.91 21.05
CA TYR A 451 -2.17 16.28 21.48
C TYR A 451 -3.40 17.18 21.57
N LYS A 452 -4.03 17.42 20.41
CA LYS A 452 -5.22 18.27 20.25
C LYS A 452 -6.23 17.56 19.34
N PRO A 453 -6.87 16.48 19.83
CA PRO A 453 -7.92 15.82 19.08
C PRO A 453 -9.18 16.68 19.03
N PHE A 454 -9.92 16.58 17.92
CA PHE A 454 -11.21 17.25 17.73
C PHE A 454 -12.39 16.26 17.66
N ARG A 455 -12.09 14.96 17.55
CA ARG A 455 -13.10 13.90 17.48
C ARG A 455 -13.77 13.73 18.82
N LYS A 456 -15.10 13.78 18.84
CA LYS A 456 -15.92 13.63 20.06
C LYS A 456 -15.64 12.37 20.88
N GLU A 457 -15.13 11.31 20.25
CA GLU A 457 -14.80 10.06 20.94
C GLU A 457 -13.46 10.11 21.67
N ILE A 458 -12.61 11.09 21.40
CA ILE A 458 -11.24 11.20 21.90
C ILE A 458 -11.20 12.33 22.92
N ASP A 459 -10.98 11.96 24.18
CA ASP A 459 -10.81 12.87 25.32
C ASP A 459 -9.38 12.78 25.87
N ASP A 460 -9.04 13.60 26.87
CA ASP A 460 -7.71 13.63 27.50
C ASP A 460 -7.32 12.29 28.18
N ASN A 461 -8.31 11.43 28.44
CA ASN A 461 -8.14 10.10 29.04
C ASN A 461 -8.12 8.97 28.00
N THR A 462 -7.94 9.30 26.72
CA THR A 462 -7.97 8.34 25.60
C THR A 462 -6.58 8.10 25.02
N MET A 463 -6.21 6.83 24.84
CA MET A 463 -5.05 6.41 24.04
C MET A 463 -5.51 5.88 22.68
N LEU A 464 -4.71 6.10 21.62
CA LEU A 464 -5.06 5.71 20.25
C LEU A 464 -4.15 4.60 19.72
N VAL A 465 -4.72 3.43 19.40
CA VAL A 465 -4.08 2.42 18.55
C VAL A 465 -4.33 2.76 17.09
N ARG A 466 -3.34 3.36 16.44
CA ARG A 466 -3.41 3.85 15.05
C ARG A 466 -3.23 2.74 14.04
N GLN A 467 -2.50 1.70 14.43
CA GLN A 467 -2.21 0.54 13.61
C GLN A 467 -1.84 -0.66 14.47
N LEU A 468 -2.38 -1.83 14.15
CA LEU A 468 -1.82 -3.13 14.51
C LEU A 468 -1.52 -3.89 13.21
N HIS A 469 -0.32 -4.45 13.09
CA HIS A 469 0.06 -5.22 11.91
C HIS A 469 0.92 -6.43 12.30
N VAL A 470 0.48 -7.62 11.91
CA VAL A 470 1.26 -8.85 12.04
C VAL A 470 1.73 -9.28 10.65
N CYS A 471 3.04 -9.28 10.44
CA CYS A 471 3.66 -9.46 9.14
C CYS A 471 3.53 -10.92 8.66
N GLY A 472 3.20 -11.12 7.38
CA GLY A 472 3.20 -12.43 6.71
C GLY A 472 1.81 -12.90 6.27
N GLN A 473 1.77 -14.01 5.53
CA GLN A 473 0.52 -14.60 5.05
C GLN A 473 -0.21 -15.38 6.15
N GLU A 474 -1.53 -15.41 6.06
CA GLU A 474 -2.40 -16.26 6.89
C GLU A 474 -2.47 -17.66 6.27
N LYS A 475 -2.59 -18.71 7.09
CA LYS A 475 -2.79 -20.07 6.59
C LYS A 475 -4.26 -20.20 6.13
N PRO A 476 -4.57 -20.75 4.95
CA PRO A 476 -5.91 -21.29 4.70
C PRO A 476 -6.18 -22.40 5.73
N LEU A 477 -7.39 -22.49 6.27
CA LEU A 477 -7.80 -23.40 7.34
C LEU A 477 -7.69 -24.91 7.02
N THR A 478 -7.17 -25.28 5.85
CA THR A 478 -6.98 -26.68 5.44
C THR A 478 -5.55 -27.16 5.72
N LYS A 479 -5.46 -28.16 6.61
CA LYS A 479 -4.31 -29.05 6.90
C LYS A 479 -3.62 -29.45 5.57
N ASP A 480 -2.31 -29.28 5.31
CA ASP A 480 -1.16 -29.99 5.90
C ASP A 480 0.21 -29.43 5.42
N LEU A 481 0.37 -28.11 5.24
CA LEU A 481 1.69 -27.52 4.97
C LEU A 481 2.27 -26.87 6.24
N LYS A 482 3.48 -27.31 6.63
CA LYS A 482 4.33 -26.73 7.70
C LYS A 482 4.94 -25.39 7.27
N GLU A 483 4.15 -24.48 6.68
CA GLU A 483 4.63 -23.13 6.37
C GLU A 483 4.42 -22.21 7.58
N ILE A 484 5.52 -21.58 8.02
CA ILE A 484 5.60 -20.71 9.19
C ILE A 484 4.85 -19.41 8.91
N THR A 485 3.60 -19.34 9.37
CA THR A 485 2.80 -18.11 9.38
C THR A 485 2.86 -17.46 10.77
N TRP A 486 2.97 -16.13 10.82
CA TRP A 486 3.15 -15.39 12.09
C TRP A 486 1.84 -14.83 12.65
N GLN A 487 0.79 -14.71 11.81
CA GLN A 487 -0.51 -14.13 12.19
C GLN A 487 -1.23 -14.91 13.30
N HIS A 488 -1.03 -16.22 13.40
CA HIS A 488 -1.70 -17.08 14.41
C HIS A 488 -0.84 -17.40 15.63
N LYS A 489 0.34 -16.78 15.79
CA LYS A 489 1.22 -17.00 16.96
C LYS A 489 0.90 -16.09 18.16
N GLY A 490 -0.23 -15.40 18.13
CA GLY A 490 -0.69 -14.55 19.24
C GLY A 490 0.00 -13.19 19.36
N TYR A 491 0.98 -12.85 18.51
CA TYR A 491 1.70 -11.56 18.59
C TYR A 491 0.78 -10.34 18.52
N GLY A 492 -0.29 -10.40 17.72
CA GLY A 492 -1.25 -9.31 17.64
C GLY A 492 -1.97 -9.04 18.98
N ARG A 493 -2.36 -10.11 19.68
CA ARG A 493 -2.97 -10.02 21.01
C ARG A 493 -1.95 -9.48 22.03
N LYS A 494 -0.74 -10.03 22.04
CA LYS A 494 0.33 -9.60 22.97
C LYS A 494 0.68 -8.12 22.82
N LEU A 495 0.71 -7.61 21.58
CA LEU A 495 0.93 -6.18 21.32
C LEU A 495 -0.22 -5.33 21.83
N LEU A 496 -1.47 -5.78 21.70
CA LEU A 496 -2.63 -5.08 22.24
C LEU A 496 -2.64 -5.09 23.76
N GLU A 497 -2.36 -6.22 24.40
CA GLU A 497 -2.24 -6.35 25.86
C GLU A 497 -1.18 -5.38 26.41
N GLU A 498 0.00 -5.30 25.77
CA GLU A 498 1.02 -4.33 26.16
C GLU A 498 0.58 -2.89 25.92
N ALA A 499 -0.12 -2.60 24.82
CA ALA A 499 -0.63 -1.27 24.55
C ALA A 499 -1.67 -0.82 25.59
N GLU A 500 -2.56 -1.74 26.01
CA GLU A 500 -3.52 -1.52 27.09
C GLU A 500 -2.81 -1.27 28.43
N ARG A 501 -1.77 -2.05 28.74
CA ARG A 501 -0.93 -1.87 29.93
C ARG A 501 -0.26 -0.49 29.95
N ILE A 502 0.45 -0.12 28.88
CA ILE A 502 1.14 1.18 28.76
C ILE A 502 0.14 2.33 28.89
N ALA A 503 -1.00 2.26 28.19
CA ALA A 503 -2.01 3.29 28.24
C ALA A 503 -2.54 3.52 29.67
N LYS A 504 -2.82 2.43 30.41
CA LYS A 504 -3.34 2.49 31.77
C LYS A 504 -2.30 2.90 32.80
N GLU A 505 -1.18 2.17 32.83
CA GLU A 505 -0.21 2.23 33.93
C GLU A 505 0.77 3.40 33.80
N GLU A 506 1.19 3.72 32.57
CA GLU A 506 2.21 4.75 32.35
C GLU A 506 1.60 6.10 31.99
N PHE A 507 0.52 6.11 31.20
CA PHE A 507 -0.15 7.33 30.75
C PHE A 507 -1.45 7.65 31.50
N GLY A 508 -1.87 6.82 32.44
CA GLY A 508 -3.05 7.04 33.28
C GLY A 508 -4.38 7.08 32.52
N LYS A 509 -4.42 6.60 31.26
CA LYS A 509 -5.60 6.66 30.39
C LYS A 509 -6.66 5.66 30.86
N LYS A 510 -7.92 5.98 30.58
CA LYS A 510 -9.10 5.17 30.98
C LYS A 510 -9.78 4.48 29.79
N LYS A 511 -9.41 4.85 28.58
CA LYS A 511 -10.00 4.32 27.35
C LYS A 511 -8.92 4.17 26.29
N ILE A 512 -9.03 3.11 25.50
CA ILE A 512 -8.20 2.91 24.31
C ILE A 512 -9.10 2.76 23.09
N LEU A 513 -8.77 3.48 22.02
CA LEU A 513 -9.51 3.43 20.75
C LEU A 513 -8.60 2.93 19.63
N VAL A 514 -9.12 1.99 18.83
CA VAL A 514 -8.42 1.40 17.70
C VAL A 514 -9.02 1.88 16.40
N THR A 515 -8.15 2.39 15.51
CA THR A 515 -8.50 2.68 14.12
C THR A 515 -8.51 1.38 13.33
N SER A 516 -9.69 0.78 13.23
CA SER A 516 -9.91 -0.54 12.65
C SER A 516 -10.48 -0.46 11.24
N GLY A 517 -9.91 -1.22 10.30
CA GLY A 517 -10.55 -1.44 9.01
C GLY A 517 -11.86 -2.19 9.19
N ILE A 518 -12.83 -1.92 8.32
CA ILE A 518 -14.19 -2.49 8.38
C ILE A 518 -14.13 -4.02 8.57
N GLY A 519 -13.35 -4.68 7.72
CA GLY A 519 -13.13 -6.13 7.72
C GLY A 519 -12.34 -6.70 8.91
N VAL A 520 -11.88 -5.86 9.84
CA VAL A 520 -11.07 -6.25 11.02
C VAL A 520 -11.83 -5.99 12.33
N ARG A 521 -12.97 -5.31 12.32
CA ARG A 521 -13.75 -5.00 13.54
C ARG A 521 -14.05 -6.25 14.38
N GLU A 522 -14.37 -7.37 13.73
CA GLU A 522 -14.64 -8.65 14.39
C GLU A 522 -13.44 -9.23 15.15
N TYR A 523 -12.21 -8.96 14.71
CA TYR A 523 -11.02 -9.35 15.46
C TYR A 523 -10.96 -8.65 16.83
N TYR A 524 -11.28 -7.36 16.86
CA TYR A 524 -11.28 -6.57 18.09
C TYR A 524 -12.46 -6.91 19.00
N ARG A 525 -13.63 -7.23 18.44
CA ARG A 525 -14.79 -7.72 19.24
C ARG A 525 -14.44 -8.94 20.07
N LYS A 526 -13.71 -9.90 19.48
CA LYS A 526 -13.21 -11.11 20.17
C LYS A 526 -12.22 -10.81 21.30
N LEU A 527 -11.70 -9.58 21.39
CA LEU A 527 -10.79 -9.12 22.43
C LEU A 527 -11.48 -8.15 23.42
N GLY A 528 -12.82 -8.05 23.37
CA GLY A 528 -13.61 -7.22 24.28
C GLY A 528 -13.73 -5.75 23.85
N TYR A 529 -13.45 -5.42 22.59
CA TYR A 529 -13.69 -4.07 22.07
C TYR A 529 -15.08 -3.93 21.47
N GLU A 530 -15.70 -2.77 21.63
CA GLU A 530 -17.00 -2.43 21.07
C GLU A 530 -16.90 -1.28 20.07
N ARG A 531 -17.95 -1.04 19.27
CA ARG A 531 -17.94 0.10 18.34
C ARG A 531 -18.18 1.40 19.11
N VAL A 532 -17.23 2.34 19.01
CA VAL A 532 -17.33 3.69 19.60
C VAL A 532 -17.17 4.70 18.47
N GLY A 533 -18.29 5.14 17.90
CA GLY A 533 -18.31 5.99 16.72
C GLY A 533 -17.57 5.36 15.52
N ALA A 534 -16.50 6.03 15.08
CA ALA A 534 -15.65 5.54 13.98
C ALA A 534 -14.66 4.43 14.39
N TYR A 535 -14.51 4.15 15.69
CA TYR A 535 -13.44 3.33 16.25
C TYR A 535 -13.96 2.01 16.83
N MET A 536 -13.02 1.11 17.16
CA MET A 536 -13.24 0.03 18.13
C MET A 536 -12.66 0.47 19.46
N GLY A 537 -13.44 0.54 20.54
CA GLY A 537 -13.02 1.05 21.83
C GLY A 537 -13.14 0.03 22.96
N LYS A 538 -12.29 0.19 23.98
CA LYS A 538 -12.32 -0.58 25.22
C LYS A 538 -11.99 0.34 26.40
N TYR A 539 -12.73 0.22 27.50
CA TYR A 539 -12.39 0.88 28.76
C TYR A 539 -11.29 0.09 29.47
N LEU A 540 -10.35 0.81 30.08
CA LEU A 540 -9.21 0.25 30.80
C LEU A 540 -9.57 0.24 32.30
N GLU A 541 -10.04 -0.90 32.78
CA GLU A 541 -10.27 -1.19 34.20
C GLU A 541 -8.96 -1.38 34.94
#